data_AF-A0A2V7U5S3-F1
#
_entry.id   AF-A0A2V7U5S3-F1
#
_cell.length_a   1.000
_cell.length_b   1.000
_cell.length_c   1.000
_cell.angle_alpha   90.00
_cell.angle_beta   90.00
_cell.angle_gamma   90.00
#
_symmetry.space_group_name_H-M   'P 1'
#
loop_
_entity.id
_entity.type
_entity.pdbx_description
1 polymer ?
#
loop_
_entity_poly.entity_id
_entity_poly.type
_entity_poly.pdbx_seq_one_letter_code
_entity_poly.pdbx_strand_id
1 'polypeptide(L)'
;MRTRNRSRRAGLLFLAFLVPASAMAEELSRTLPRETPTAETLAAWERAGGQAEDGEQVVVYALFVNPLRPGLYEVTRFRIDRIEGRPGGRERRVKDTEKLIWNARPGTREPLLCYERTARRGWRTLWLRRWEWRRLAPGSAEYRAAMFTALRVYGLHRARLGLPPLG
;
A
#
# COMPACT_ATOMS: atom_id res chain seq x y z
N MET A 1 5.05 9.84 76.33
CA MET A 1 6.43 9.85 75.80
C MET A 1 6.40 9.53 74.31
N ARG A 2 7.16 10.33 73.53
CA ARG A 2 7.73 10.11 72.18
C ARG A 2 7.71 8.63 71.70
N THR A 3 7.45 8.25 70.44
CA THR A 3 8.15 8.65 69.20
C THR A 3 7.52 8.06 67.92
N ARG A 4 7.49 8.87 66.85
CA ARG A 4 7.89 8.61 65.44
C ARG A 4 7.09 7.68 64.50
N ASN A 5 6.49 8.33 63.49
CA ASN A 5 6.73 8.18 62.05
C ASN A 5 7.20 6.83 61.50
N ARG A 6 6.52 6.34 60.45
CA ARG A 6 7.09 6.34 59.08
C ARG A 6 6.09 5.83 58.02
N SER A 7 5.86 6.73 57.07
CA SER A 7 5.29 6.55 55.74
C SER A 7 5.77 5.28 55.02
N ARG A 8 4.82 4.52 54.45
CA ARG A 8 5.11 3.49 53.43
C ARG A 8 4.44 3.88 52.12
N ARG A 9 5.20 4.69 51.39
CA ARG A 9 5.40 4.75 49.93
C ARG A 9 4.31 4.12 49.05
N ALA A 10 3.55 4.98 48.38
CA ALA A 10 2.81 4.68 47.17
C ALA A 10 3.77 4.19 46.08
N GLY A 11 3.58 2.94 45.63
CA GLY A 11 4.25 2.40 44.44
C GLY A 11 3.46 2.80 43.21
N LEU A 12 3.91 3.85 42.51
CA LEU A 12 3.40 4.23 41.20
C LEU A 12 4.00 3.28 40.15
N LEU A 13 3.22 2.30 39.70
CA LEU A 13 3.55 1.45 38.56
C LEU A 13 3.45 2.29 37.28
N PHE A 14 4.60 2.74 36.77
CA PHE A 14 4.72 3.29 35.42
C PHE A 14 4.56 2.14 34.41
N LEU A 15 3.34 1.96 33.90
CA LEU A 15 3.09 1.19 32.69
C LEU A 15 3.72 1.93 31.50
N ALA A 16 4.95 1.55 31.15
CA ALA A 16 5.56 1.98 29.91
C ALA A 16 4.77 1.38 28.74
N PHE A 17 3.98 2.20 28.07
CA PHE A 17 3.41 1.88 26.77
C PHE A 17 4.57 1.67 25.79
N LEU A 18 4.91 0.40 25.54
CA LEU A 18 5.64 -0.01 24.35
C LEU A 18 4.77 0.31 23.14
N VAL A 19 4.92 1.52 22.59
CA VAL A 19 4.43 1.84 21.26
C VAL A 19 5.25 0.97 20.30
N PRO A 20 4.68 -0.05 19.65
CA PRO A 20 5.41 -0.73 18.59
C PRO A 20 5.75 0.35 17.55
N ALA A 21 7.05 0.52 17.29
CA ALA A 21 7.53 1.35 16.21
C ALA A 21 6.97 0.75 14.92
N SER A 22 5.81 1.23 14.48
CA SER A 22 5.26 0.94 13.17
C SER A 22 6.30 1.42 12.18
N ALA A 23 7.08 0.47 11.63
CA ALA A 23 7.99 0.73 10.53
C ALA A 23 7.20 1.54 9.49
N MET A 24 7.65 2.77 9.21
CA MET A 24 6.94 3.65 8.30
C MET A 24 6.80 2.90 6.97
N ALA A 25 5.58 2.47 6.66
CA ALA A 25 5.29 1.71 5.45
C ALA A 25 5.83 2.53 4.27
N GLU A 26 6.68 1.92 3.46
CA GLU A 26 7.38 2.62 2.39
C GLU A 26 6.38 3.27 1.43
N GLU A 27 6.51 4.58 1.19
CA GLU A 27 5.44 5.36 0.57
C GLU A 27 5.27 5.03 -0.94
N LEU A 28 4.02 4.89 -1.38
CA LEU A 28 3.64 4.94 -2.79
C LEU A 28 3.80 6.38 -3.31
N SER A 29 3.75 6.58 -4.63
CA SER A 29 3.89 7.92 -5.23
C SER A 29 2.90 8.94 -4.65
N ARG A 30 3.27 10.21 -4.57
CA ARG A 30 2.28 11.27 -4.29
C ARG A 30 1.52 11.71 -5.55
N THR A 31 2.04 11.38 -6.73
CA THR A 31 1.40 11.73 -8.01
C THR A 31 0.42 10.66 -8.46
N LEU A 32 -0.69 11.11 -9.06
CA LEU A 32 -1.74 10.25 -9.62
C LEU A 32 -1.88 10.51 -11.14
N PRO A 33 -2.42 9.55 -11.91
CA PRO A 33 -2.87 9.79 -13.28
C PRO A 33 -3.90 10.93 -13.34
N ARG A 34 -3.91 11.71 -14.43
CA ARG A 34 -4.82 12.87 -14.57
C ARG A 34 -6.30 12.47 -14.63
N GLU A 35 -6.59 11.28 -15.15
CA GLU A 35 -7.96 10.79 -15.36
C GLU A 35 -8.58 10.24 -14.06
N THR A 36 -7.79 9.98 -13.01
CA THR A 36 -8.27 9.38 -11.76
C THR A 36 -8.74 10.44 -10.75
N PRO A 37 -9.47 10.06 -9.68
CA PRO A 37 -9.80 10.98 -8.60
C PRO A 37 -8.55 11.71 -8.09
N THR A 38 -8.69 12.98 -7.76
CA THR A 38 -7.55 13.80 -7.32
C THR A 38 -7.06 13.36 -5.94
N ALA A 39 -5.84 13.78 -5.56
CA ALA A 39 -5.30 13.47 -4.24
C ALA A 39 -6.20 14.02 -3.11
N GLU A 40 -6.78 15.20 -3.32
CA GLU A 40 -7.72 15.83 -2.38
C GLU A 40 -9.00 15.01 -2.26
N THR A 41 -9.51 14.46 -3.38
CA THR A 41 -10.69 13.60 -3.38
C THR A 41 -10.42 12.30 -2.60
N LEU A 42 -9.28 11.65 -2.88
CA LEU A 42 -8.89 10.42 -2.19
C LEU A 42 -8.58 10.63 -0.70
N ALA A 43 -8.16 11.83 -0.30
CA ALA A 43 -7.92 12.15 1.11
C ALA A 43 -9.23 12.19 1.93
N ALA A 44 -10.37 12.42 1.29
CA ALA A 44 -11.69 12.35 1.93
C ALA A 44 -12.29 10.93 1.95
N TRP A 45 -11.62 9.94 1.34
CA TRP A 45 -12.07 8.56 1.28
C TRP A 45 -11.46 7.74 2.42
N GLU A 46 -12.14 6.67 2.81
CA GLU A 46 -11.54 5.70 3.74
C GLU A 46 -10.35 5.02 3.04
N ARG A 47 -9.23 4.94 3.75
CA ARG A 47 -7.98 4.38 3.22
C ARG A 47 -7.50 3.22 4.09
N ALA A 48 -7.40 2.04 3.49
CA ALA A 48 -6.71 0.89 4.06
C ALA A 48 -5.37 0.68 3.35
N GLY A 49 -4.26 0.93 4.04
CA GLY A 49 -2.91 0.79 3.48
C GLY A 49 -2.03 -0.12 4.32
N GLY A 50 -0.99 -0.66 3.70
CA GLY A 50 -0.01 -1.46 4.42
C GLY A 50 1.08 -2.04 3.53
N GLN A 51 1.96 -2.81 4.15
CA GLN A 51 3.04 -3.53 3.48
C GLN A 51 3.03 -4.98 3.93
N ALA A 52 2.78 -5.96 3.05
CA ALA A 52 2.79 -7.39 3.35
C ALA A 52 3.96 -8.11 2.69
N GLU A 53 4.50 -9.12 3.38
CA GLU A 53 5.44 -10.07 2.79
C GLU A 53 4.68 -11.20 2.11
N ASP A 54 5.22 -11.68 1.01
CA ASP A 54 4.62 -12.72 0.20
C ASP A 54 5.70 -13.53 -0.54
N GLY A 55 6.31 -14.46 0.20
CA GLY A 55 7.54 -15.13 -0.21
C GLY A 55 8.71 -14.14 -0.26
N GLU A 56 9.46 -14.14 -1.36
CA GLU A 56 10.59 -13.20 -1.61
C GLU A 56 10.12 -11.81 -2.07
N GLN A 57 8.82 -11.52 -1.94
CA GLN A 57 8.21 -10.27 -2.39
C GLN A 57 7.65 -9.49 -1.21
N VAL A 58 7.70 -8.16 -1.35
CA VAL A 58 7.09 -7.23 -0.42
C VAL A 58 6.08 -6.38 -1.17
N VAL A 59 4.81 -6.54 -0.82
CA VAL A 59 3.68 -5.85 -1.44
C VAL A 59 3.33 -4.61 -0.61
N VAL A 60 3.53 -3.42 -1.17
CA VAL A 60 3.04 -2.16 -0.60
C VAL A 60 1.74 -1.81 -1.29
N TYR A 61 0.70 -1.49 -0.52
CA TYR A 61 -0.60 -1.16 -1.10
C TYR A 61 -1.35 -0.06 -0.34
N ALA A 62 -2.30 0.56 -1.06
CA ALA A 62 -3.31 1.45 -0.52
C ALA A 62 -4.63 1.22 -1.27
N LEU A 63 -5.67 0.90 -0.52
CA LEU A 63 -7.03 0.67 -0.99
C LEU A 63 -7.90 1.83 -0.51
N PHE A 64 -8.74 2.36 -1.39
CA PHE A 64 -9.59 3.50 -1.08
C PHE A 64 -11.06 3.13 -1.31
N VAL A 65 -11.89 3.39 -0.31
CA VAL A 65 -13.34 3.17 -0.34
C VAL A 65 -14.03 4.52 -0.39
N ASN A 66 -14.83 4.73 -1.43
CA ASN A 66 -15.65 5.92 -1.54
C ASN A 66 -16.78 5.84 -0.50
N PRO A 67 -16.94 6.84 0.40
CA PRO A 67 -17.98 6.81 1.44
C PRO A 67 -19.41 6.76 0.89
N LEU A 68 -19.62 7.22 -0.35
CA LEU A 68 -20.92 7.14 -1.01
C LEU A 68 -21.24 5.74 -1.55
N ARG A 69 -20.25 4.85 -1.59
CA ARG A 69 -20.34 3.47 -2.10
C ARG A 69 -19.56 2.52 -1.19
N PRO A 70 -20.02 2.30 0.04
CA PRO A 70 -19.34 1.41 0.98
C PRO A 70 -19.31 -0.02 0.44
N GLY A 71 -18.26 -0.77 0.79
CA GLY A 71 -18.12 -2.20 0.43
C GLY A 71 -17.36 -2.47 -0.87
N LEU A 72 -16.84 -1.45 -1.55
CA LEU A 72 -16.00 -1.60 -2.75
C LEU A 72 -14.72 -0.78 -2.63
N TYR A 73 -13.57 -1.41 -2.89
CA TYR A 73 -12.33 -0.68 -3.17
C TYR A 73 -12.41 -0.06 -4.56
N GLU A 74 -12.75 1.22 -4.61
CA GLU A 74 -12.92 1.94 -5.87
C GLU A 74 -11.57 2.31 -6.48
N VAL A 75 -10.57 2.61 -5.66
CA VAL A 75 -9.18 2.79 -6.11
C VAL A 75 -8.25 1.85 -5.35
N THR A 76 -7.43 1.12 -6.10
CA THR A 76 -6.43 0.18 -5.58
C THR A 76 -5.06 0.55 -6.12
N ARG A 77 -4.12 0.83 -5.23
CA ARG A 77 -2.74 1.15 -5.57
C ARG A 77 -1.81 0.13 -4.95
N PHE A 78 -0.82 -0.32 -5.70
CA PHE A 78 0.16 -1.25 -5.18
C PHE A 78 1.51 -1.18 -5.90
N ARG A 79 2.55 -1.68 -5.23
CA ARG A 79 3.87 -1.96 -5.77
C ARG A 79 4.38 -3.27 -5.17
N ILE A 80 4.90 -4.15 -6.00
CA ILE A 80 5.57 -5.38 -5.54
C ILE A 80 7.05 -5.12 -5.60
N ASP A 81 7.72 -5.14 -4.47
CA ASP A 81 9.16 -5.06 -4.40
C ASP A 81 9.73 -6.46 -4.22
N ARG A 82 10.90 -6.74 -4.80
CA ARG A 82 11.58 -8.03 -4.62
C ARG A 82 12.67 -7.87 -3.57
N ILE A 83 12.85 -8.88 -2.73
CA ILE A 83 14.00 -8.97 -1.83
C ILE A 83 15.09 -9.70 -2.61
N GLU A 84 16.20 -9.02 -2.86
CA GLU A 84 17.39 -9.61 -3.47
C GLU A 84 18.50 -9.69 -2.41
N GLY A 85 19.07 -10.86 -2.22
CA GLY A 85 20.17 -11.09 -1.29
C GLY A 85 20.87 -12.40 -1.60
N ARG A 86 22.16 -12.50 -1.27
CA ARG A 86 22.87 -13.78 -1.23
C ARG A 86 22.86 -14.31 0.20
N PRO A 87 22.86 -15.63 0.42
CA PRO A 87 23.04 -16.20 1.75
C PRO A 87 24.28 -15.61 2.44
N GLY A 88 24.12 -15.06 3.65
CA GLY A 88 25.19 -14.39 4.41
C GLY A 88 25.51 -12.95 4.00
N GLY A 89 24.79 -12.37 3.05
CA GLY A 89 24.92 -10.98 2.61
C GLY A 89 23.80 -10.07 3.12
N ARG A 90 23.95 -8.76 2.87
CA ARG A 90 22.90 -7.77 3.17
C ARG A 90 21.77 -7.88 2.14
N GLU A 91 20.57 -8.15 2.59
CA GLU A 91 19.37 -8.10 1.76
C GLU A 91 19.10 -6.68 1.25
N ARG A 92 18.68 -6.59 0.00
CA ARG A 92 18.33 -5.35 -0.69
C ARG A 92 16.95 -5.47 -1.31
N ARG A 93 16.12 -4.46 -1.05
CA ARG A 93 14.82 -4.32 -1.70
C ARG A 93 14.96 -3.68 -3.08
N VAL A 94 14.55 -4.40 -4.12
CA VAL A 94 14.45 -3.90 -5.50
C VAL A 94 13.00 -3.51 -5.79
N LYS A 95 12.79 -2.21 -6.01
CA LYS A 95 11.46 -1.66 -6.24
C LYS A 95 11.00 -1.87 -7.67
N ASP A 96 9.81 -2.43 -7.85
CA ASP A 96 9.16 -2.50 -9.16
C ASP A 96 8.35 -1.21 -9.41
N THR A 97 7.61 -1.20 -10.51
CA THR A 97 6.72 -0.13 -10.93
C THR A 97 5.43 -0.14 -10.13
N GLU A 98 4.94 1.05 -9.78
CA GLU A 98 3.66 1.21 -9.11
C GLU A 98 2.50 1.02 -10.10
N LYS A 99 1.43 0.36 -9.64
CA LYS A 99 0.18 0.20 -10.37
C LYS A 99 -0.95 0.92 -9.64
N LEU A 100 -1.88 1.48 -10.41
CA LEU A 100 -3.14 2.02 -9.93
C LEU A 100 -4.28 1.43 -10.74
N ILE A 101 -5.28 0.90 -10.06
CA ILE A 101 -6.53 0.41 -10.63
C ILE A 101 -7.65 1.28 -10.09
N TRP A 102 -8.55 1.70 -10.96
CA TRP A 102 -9.70 2.51 -10.61
C TRP A 102 -10.96 1.97 -11.27
N ASN A 103 -11.98 1.72 -10.45
CA ASN A 103 -13.34 1.44 -10.91
C ASN A 103 -14.08 2.75 -11.17
N ALA A 104 -13.91 3.31 -12.36
CA ALA A 104 -14.52 4.58 -12.75
C ALA A 104 -16.04 4.53 -12.87
N ARG A 105 -16.61 3.33 -13.14
CA ARG A 105 -18.05 3.12 -13.33
C ARG A 105 -18.50 1.86 -12.57
N PRO A 106 -18.56 1.91 -11.23
CA PRO A 106 -19.02 0.78 -10.42
C PRO A 106 -20.42 0.31 -10.83
N GLY A 107 -20.63 -1.01 -10.86
CA GLY A 107 -21.91 -1.61 -11.26
C GLY A 107 -22.08 -1.83 -12.77
N THR A 108 -21.14 -1.36 -13.60
CA THR A 108 -21.13 -1.64 -15.04
C THR A 108 -20.21 -2.82 -15.39
N ARG A 109 -20.32 -3.34 -16.62
CA ARG A 109 -19.41 -4.37 -17.15
C ARG A 109 -18.18 -3.78 -17.83
N GLU A 110 -17.94 -2.48 -17.69
CA GLU A 110 -16.78 -1.85 -18.30
C GLU A 110 -15.48 -2.30 -17.61
N PRO A 111 -14.38 -2.48 -18.35
CA PRO A 111 -13.10 -2.78 -17.75
C PRO A 111 -12.65 -1.69 -16.78
N LEU A 112 -12.02 -2.10 -15.68
CA LEU A 112 -11.39 -1.18 -14.74
C LEU A 112 -10.29 -0.40 -15.45
N LEU A 113 -10.10 0.86 -15.06
CA LEU A 113 -8.98 1.64 -15.56
C LEU A 113 -7.71 1.23 -14.83
N CYS A 114 -6.65 0.92 -15.56
CA CYS A 114 -5.38 0.49 -14.98
C CYS A 114 -4.24 1.36 -15.50
N TYR A 115 -3.39 1.82 -14.59
CA TYR A 115 -2.23 2.65 -14.89
C TYR A 115 -0.98 2.04 -14.27
N GLU A 116 0.14 2.25 -14.95
CA GLU A 116 1.47 1.88 -14.48
C GLU A 116 2.36 3.11 -14.45
N ARG A 117 3.09 3.28 -13.36
CA ARG A 117 4.10 4.31 -13.22
C ARG A 117 5.41 3.82 -13.81
N THR A 118 5.78 4.33 -14.98
CA THR A 118 7.02 3.96 -15.67
C THR A 118 8.02 5.11 -15.67
N ALA A 119 9.31 4.78 -15.70
CA ALA A 119 10.35 5.77 -15.94
C ALA A 119 10.53 5.92 -17.45
N ARG A 120 10.36 7.14 -17.97
CA ARG A 120 10.57 7.43 -19.39
C ARG A 120 12.08 7.45 -19.67
N ARG A 121 12.60 6.41 -20.33
CA ARG A 121 13.98 6.39 -20.86
C ARG A 121 13.97 6.93 -22.29
N GLY A 122 14.58 8.09 -22.50
CA GLY A 122 14.89 8.63 -23.82
C GLY A 122 16.29 9.23 -23.80
N TRP A 123 16.89 9.43 -24.98
CA TRP A 123 18.25 9.96 -25.10
C TRP A 123 18.41 11.36 -24.46
N ARG A 124 17.32 12.13 -24.38
CA ARG A 124 17.25 13.42 -23.67
C ARG A 124 17.03 13.32 -22.15
N THR A 125 16.65 12.16 -21.62
CA THR A 125 16.38 11.92 -20.18
C THR A 125 17.41 11.00 -19.52
N LEU A 126 18.59 10.82 -20.13
CA LEU A 126 19.68 10.00 -19.59
C LEU A 126 20.09 10.43 -18.17
N TRP A 127 19.97 11.72 -17.84
CA TRP A 127 20.39 12.30 -16.57
C TRP A 127 19.24 12.52 -15.57
N LEU A 128 18.00 12.56 -16.04
CA LEU A 128 16.81 12.85 -15.23
C LEU A 128 15.70 11.85 -15.56
N ARG A 129 15.58 10.81 -14.74
CA ARG A 129 14.45 9.87 -14.81
C ARG A 129 13.15 10.60 -14.51
N ARG A 130 12.38 10.91 -15.57
CA ARG A 130 11.01 11.41 -15.42
C ARG A 130 10.06 10.22 -15.27
N TRP A 131 9.37 10.17 -14.15
CA TRP A 131 8.33 9.19 -13.90
C TRP A 131 7.00 9.69 -14.47
N GLU A 132 6.32 8.83 -15.22
CA GLU A 132 5.02 9.13 -15.82
C GLU A 132 4.07 7.97 -15.60
N TRP A 133 2.79 8.29 -15.48
CA TRP A 133 1.73 7.30 -15.48
C TRP A 133 1.31 7.02 -16.91
N ARG A 134 1.34 5.75 -17.32
CA ARG A 134 0.76 5.29 -18.59
C ARG A 134 -0.48 4.45 -18.31
N ARG A 135 -1.50 4.59 -19.14
CA ARG A 135 -2.67 3.71 -19.11
C ARG A 135 -2.32 2.37 -19.75
N LEU A 136 -2.72 1.28 -19.11
CA LEU A 136 -2.62 -0.07 -19.68
C LEU A 136 -3.90 -0.38 -20.46
N ALA A 137 -3.74 -0.96 -21.64
CA ALA A 137 -4.87 -1.34 -22.48
C ALA A 137 -5.63 -2.52 -21.82
N PRO A 138 -6.97 -2.45 -21.71
CA PRO A 138 -7.76 -3.58 -21.24
C PRO A 138 -7.44 -4.85 -22.02
N GLY A 139 -7.24 -5.96 -21.32
CA GLY A 139 -6.94 -7.26 -21.92
C GLY A 139 -5.46 -7.50 -22.30
N SER A 140 -4.58 -6.49 -22.20
CA SER A 140 -3.14 -6.70 -22.38
C SER A 140 -2.58 -7.66 -21.33
N ALA A 141 -1.41 -8.25 -21.60
CA ALA A 141 -0.75 -9.15 -20.65
C ALA A 141 -0.44 -8.43 -19.32
N GLU A 142 0.04 -7.20 -19.40
CA GLU A 142 0.36 -6.35 -18.24
C GLU A 142 -0.90 -5.95 -17.46
N TYR A 143 -1.99 -5.64 -18.17
CA TYR A 143 -3.29 -5.38 -17.55
C TYR A 143 -3.77 -6.60 -16.76
N ARG A 144 -3.77 -7.79 -17.38
CA ARG A 144 -4.20 -9.04 -16.71
C ARG A 144 -3.33 -9.35 -15.51
N ALA A 145 -2.01 -9.23 -15.64
CA ALA A 145 -1.08 -9.41 -14.54
C ALA A 145 -1.37 -8.45 -13.37
N ALA A 146 -1.67 -7.17 -13.66
CA ALA A 146 -2.06 -6.21 -12.64
C ALA A 146 -3.38 -6.57 -11.96
N MET A 147 -4.39 -7.08 -12.69
CA MET A 147 -5.65 -7.54 -12.10
C MET A 147 -5.45 -8.75 -11.18
N PHE A 148 -4.70 -9.77 -11.61
CA PHE A 148 -4.39 -10.92 -10.77
C PHE A 148 -3.62 -10.52 -9.51
N THR A 149 -2.69 -9.59 -9.66
CA THR A 149 -1.96 -9.03 -8.52
C THR A 149 -2.88 -8.30 -7.56
N ALA A 150 -3.85 -7.53 -8.05
CA ALA A 150 -4.80 -6.84 -7.21
C ALA A 150 -5.66 -7.81 -6.38
N LEU A 151 -6.08 -8.94 -6.96
CA LEU A 151 -6.77 -9.99 -6.21
C LEU A 151 -5.90 -10.55 -5.08
N ARG A 152 -4.60 -10.77 -5.34
CA ARG A 152 -3.63 -11.17 -4.31
C ARG A 152 -3.50 -10.12 -3.21
N VAL A 153 -3.41 -8.82 -3.56
CA VAL A 153 -3.40 -7.70 -2.61
C VAL A 153 -4.66 -7.71 -1.72
N TYR A 154 -5.84 -7.94 -2.31
CA TYR A 154 -7.08 -8.04 -1.53
C TYR A 154 -7.06 -9.24 -0.58
N GLY A 155 -6.55 -10.38 -1.02
CA GLY A 155 -6.35 -11.56 -0.17
C GLY A 155 -5.43 -11.27 1.02
N LEU A 156 -4.27 -10.65 0.78
CA LEU A 156 -3.32 -10.25 1.82
C LEU A 156 -3.96 -9.26 2.82
N HIS A 157 -4.70 -8.27 2.32
CA HIS A 157 -5.38 -7.32 3.19
C HIS A 157 -6.47 -8.00 4.04
N ARG A 158 -7.26 -8.90 3.45
CA ARG A 158 -8.28 -9.68 4.19
C ARG A 158 -7.67 -10.57 5.26
N ALA A 159 -6.58 -11.25 4.96
CA ALA A 159 -5.86 -12.09 5.92
C ALA A 159 -5.42 -11.29 7.15
N ARG A 160 -5.00 -10.03 6.96
CA ARG A 160 -4.66 -9.12 8.09
C ARG A 160 -5.84 -8.76 8.97
N LEU A 161 -7.04 -8.73 8.40
CA LEU A 161 -8.27 -8.50 9.13
C LEU A 161 -8.80 -9.79 9.78
N GLY A 162 -8.11 -10.93 9.64
CA GLY A 162 -8.57 -12.23 10.12
C GLY A 162 -9.75 -12.80 9.32
N LEU A 163 -9.96 -12.32 8.09
CA LEU A 163 -11.07 -12.75 7.23
C LEU A 163 -10.66 -13.93 6.34
N PRO A 164 -11.61 -14.80 5.94
CA PRO A 164 -11.33 -15.91 5.03
C PRO A 164 -10.86 -15.41 3.65
N PRO A 165 -10.10 -16.24 2.91
CA PRO A 165 -9.60 -15.90 1.58
C PRO A 165 -10.74 -15.62 0.59
N LEU A 166 -10.41 -14.95 -0.51
CA LEU A 166 -11.33 -14.83 -1.64
C LEU A 166 -11.44 -16.20 -2.31
N GLY A 167 -12.67 -16.70 -2.47
CA GLY A 167 -12.97 -17.96 -3.14
C GLY A 167 -12.87 -17.88 -4.66
#